data_AF-A0A6F9ATY1-F1
#
_entry.id   AF-A0A6F9ATY1-F1
#
_cell.length_a   1.000
_cell.length_b   1.000
_cell.length_c   1.000
_cell.angle_alpha   90.00
_cell.angle_beta   90.00
_cell.angle_gamma   90.00
#
_symmetry.space_group_name_H-M   'P 1'
#
loop_
_entity.id
_entity.type
_entity.pdbx_description
1 polymer ?
#
loop_
_entity_poly.entity_id
_entity_poly.type
_entity_poly.pdbx_seq_one_letter_code
_entity_poly.pdbx_strand_id
1 'polypeptide(L)'
;MHPSISSSFPGPRTYGEVQFFNTNNYLQGIDCDFLFEKSSAYFPSEDAPRRAAALLPKAKILTMFDQQKGFWCQLLEEGKTKCLGSEGQKYPPMEPEARSYLSRYYREHNIDLSKLLHRLGQPLPSWLREELQKIS
;
A
#
# COMPACT_ATOMS: atom_id res chain seq x y z
N MET A 1 -18.24 -3.17 -16.18
CA MET A 1 -17.35 -1.99 -16.35
C MET A 1 -17.91 -1.18 -17.50
N HIS A 2 -18.09 0.13 -17.33
CA HIS A 2 -18.62 0.98 -18.39
C HIS A 2 -17.67 0.97 -19.61
N PRO A 3 -18.16 1.00 -20.86
CA PRO A 3 -17.32 0.89 -22.07
C PRO A 3 -16.23 1.97 -22.19
N SER A 4 -16.35 3.08 -21.46
CA SER A 4 -15.36 4.15 -21.43
C SER A 4 -14.30 3.99 -20.33
N ILE A 5 -14.24 2.83 -19.66
CA ILE A 5 -13.30 2.56 -18.57
C ILE A 5 -12.34 1.46 -19.03
N SER A 6 -11.13 1.84 -19.41
CA SER A 6 -10.00 0.95 -19.67
C SER A 6 -9.15 0.78 -18.38
N SER A 7 -8.75 -0.46 -18.09
CA SER A 7 -7.81 -0.75 -17.00
C SER A 7 -6.40 -0.38 -17.41
N SER A 8 -5.56 0.02 -16.44
CA SER A 8 -4.12 0.25 -16.65
C SER A 8 -3.43 -0.96 -17.29
N PHE A 9 -2.52 -0.70 -18.23
CA PHE A 9 -1.61 -1.73 -18.76
C PHE A 9 -0.63 -2.15 -17.65
N PRO A 10 -0.32 -3.45 -17.52
CA PRO A 10 0.62 -3.92 -16.50
C PRO A 10 2.01 -3.34 -16.75
N GLY A 11 2.51 -2.55 -15.80
CA GLY A 11 3.85 -2.00 -15.84
C GLY A 11 4.92 -3.08 -15.58
N PRO A 12 6.16 -2.90 -16.07
CA PRO A 12 7.24 -3.88 -15.91
C PRO A 12 7.74 -4.04 -14.47
N ARG A 13 7.35 -3.14 -13.54
CA ARG A 13 7.82 -3.14 -12.14
C ARG A 13 6.73 -3.37 -11.10
N THR A 14 5.46 -3.26 -11.49
CA THR A 14 4.30 -3.35 -10.62
C THR A 14 3.24 -4.12 -11.38
N TYR A 15 2.88 -5.31 -10.89
CA TYR A 15 1.97 -6.28 -11.51
C TYR A 15 0.53 -5.72 -11.72
N GLY A 16 0.36 -4.72 -12.60
CA GLY A 16 -0.92 -4.09 -12.90
C GLY A 16 -1.23 -2.79 -12.15
N GLU A 17 -0.47 -2.42 -11.11
CA GLU A 17 -0.72 -1.22 -10.30
C GLU A 17 0.23 -0.06 -10.67
N VAL A 18 -0.26 1.16 -10.85
CA VAL A 18 0.58 2.34 -11.18
C VAL A 18 1.12 3.01 -9.89
N GLN A 19 0.46 2.77 -8.75
CA GLN A 19 0.76 3.33 -7.43
C GLN A 19 0.97 4.84 -7.48
N PHE A 20 0.09 5.53 -8.21
CA PHE A 20 0.23 6.95 -8.51
C PHE A 20 0.09 7.83 -7.26
N PHE A 21 -0.96 7.63 -6.46
CA PHE A 21 -1.26 8.52 -5.34
C PHE A 21 -0.46 8.27 -4.06
N ASN A 22 0.04 7.06 -3.82
CA ASN A 22 0.77 6.70 -2.60
C ASN A 22 2.30 6.81 -2.70
N THR A 23 2.86 7.03 -3.89
CA THR A 23 4.32 7.10 -4.11
C THR A 23 4.73 8.43 -4.74
N ASN A 24 6.02 8.60 -5.03
CA ASN A 24 6.53 9.78 -5.74
C ASN A 24 6.13 9.83 -7.23
N ASN A 25 5.43 8.80 -7.75
CA ASN A 25 4.87 8.82 -9.11
C ASN A 25 3.90 10.00 -9.30
N TYR A 26 3.22 10.45 -8.24
CA TYR A 26 2.39 11.66 -8.26
C TYR A 26 3.14 12.90 -8.79
N LEU A 27 4.44 13.02 -8.51
CA LEU A 27 5.26 14.16 -8.92
C LEU A 27 5.63 14.13 -10.41
N GLN A 28 5.45 12.99 -11.08
CA GLN A 28 5.76 12.84 -12.50
C GLN A 28 4.62 13.35 -13.41
N GLY A 29 3.46 13.68 -12.85
CA GLY A 29 2.30 14.17 -13.60
C GLY A 29 1.49 13.07 -14.30
N ILE A 30 0.38 13.46 -14.93
CA ILE A 30 -0.48 12.58 -15.72
C ILE A 30 -0.33 12.96 -17.20
N ASP A 31 0.10 12.01 -18.03
CA ASP A 31 -0.10 12.09 -19.48
C ASP A 31 -1.55 11.67 -19.80
N CYS A 32 -2.21 12.37 -20.73
CA CYS A 32 -3.67 12.50 -20.91
C CYS A 32 -4.53 11.23 -21.18
N ASP A 33 -4.06 10.03 -20.88
CA ASP A 33 -4.86 8.80 -20.96
C ASP A 33 -5.46 8.47 -19.59
N PHE A 34 -6.78 8.65 -19.46
CA PHE A 34 -7.54 8.29 -18.26
C PHE A 34 -7.55 6.77 -18.06
N LEU A 35 -6.56 6.25 -17.34
CA LEU A 35 -6.51 4.85 -16.92
C LEU A 35 -7.15 4.70 -15.54
N PHE A 36 -8.11 3.77 -15.43
CA PHE A 36 -8.68 3.42 -14.14
C PHE A 36 -7.76 2.43 -13.42
N GLU A 37 -7.17 2.89 -12.32
CA GLU A 37 -6.26 2.11 -11.50
C GLU A 37 -6.94 1.57 -10.23
N LYS A 38 -6.61 0.34 -9.85
CA LYS A 38 -6.91 -0.21 -8.53
C LYS A 38 -5.60 -0.49 -7.81
N SER A 39 -5.40 0.09 -6.63
CA SER A 39 -4.30 -0.29 -5.74
C SER A 39 -4.76 -0.31 -4.28
N SER A 40 -4.52 -1.43 -3.59
CA SER A 40 -4.76 -1.56 -2.14
C SER A 40 -3.82 -0.66 -1.34
N ALA A 41 -2.68 -0.29 -1.91
CA ALA A 41 -1.66 0.49 -1.23
C ALA A 41 -2.05 1.97 -1.03
N TYR A 42 -3.19 2.42 -1.56
CA TYR A 42 -3.79 3.73 -1.24
C TYR A 42 -4.40 3.79 0.15
N PHE A 43 -4.92 2.67 0.67
CA PHE A 43 -5.60 2.64 1.98
C PHE A 43 -4.72 3.01 3.18
N PRO A 44 -3.48 2.50 3.31
CA PRO A 44 -2.62 2.87 4.42
C PRO A 44 -1.83 4.18 4.18
N SER A 45 -1.96 4.83 3.01
CA SER A 45 -1.16 6.01 2.67
C SER A 45 -1.76 7.30 3.23
N GLU A 46 -0.97 8.08 3.96
CA GLU A 46 -1.40 9.40 4.48
C GLU A 46 -1.48 10.49 3.39
N ASP A 47 -0.81 10.26 2.27
CA ASP A 47 -0.71 11.19 1.14
C ASP A 47 -1.78 10.93 0.07
N ALA A 48 -2.13 9.66 -0.14
CA ALA A 48 -3.04 9.26 -1.21
C ALA A 48 -4.42 9.95 -1.13
N PRO A 49 -5.08 10.09 0.04
CA PRO A 49 -6.36 10.79 0.14
C PRO A 49 -6.28 12.26 -0.28
N ARG A 50 -5.23 12.96 0.16
CA ARG A 50 -5.02 14.39 -0.13
C ARG A 50 -4.74 14.61 -1.62
N ARG A 51 -3.87 13.79 -2.20
CA ARG A 51 -3.49 13.86 -3.61
C ARG A 51 -4.65 13.48 -4.54
N ALA A 52 -5.42 12.46 -4.18
CA ALA A 52 -6.62 12.07 -4.92
C ALA A 52 -7.70 13.15 -4.87
N ALA A 53 -7.95 13.76 -3.71
CA ALA A 53 -8.92 14.85 -3.57
C ALA A 53 -8.52 16.10 -4.37
N ALA A 54 -7.22 16.41 -4.45
CA ALA A 54 -6.72 17.54 -5.23
C ALA A 54 -6.91 17.35 -6.74
N LEU A 55 -6.67 16.14 -7.24
CA LEU A 55 -6.66 15.85 -8.68
C LEU A 55 -8.02 15.42 -9.21
N LEU A 56 -8.80 14.72 -8.40
CA LEU A 56 -10.11 14.17 -8.73
C LEU A 56 -11.15 14.62 -7.69
N PRO A 57 -11.44 15.92 -7.58
CA PRO A 57 -12.30 16.46 -6.52
C PRO A 57 -13.75 15.95 -6.57
N LYS A 58 -14.16 15.37 -7.71
CA LYS A 58 -15.50 14.77 -7.91
C LYS A 58 -15.51 13.24 -7.82
N ALA A 59 -14.37 12.60 -7.58
CA ALA A 59 -14.32 11.14 -7.48
C ALA A 59 -15.02 10.66 -6.21
N LYS A 60 -15.78 9.56 -6.33
CA LYS A 60 -16.37 8.87 -5.19
C LYS A 60 -15.43 7.74 -4.75
N ILE A 61 -14.97 7.82 -3.50
CA ILE A 61 -14.21 6.74 -2.86
C ILE A 61 -15.22 5.77 -2.24
N LEU A 62 -15.28 4.54 -2.75
CA LEU A 62 -16.28 3.53 -2.34
C LEU A 62 -15.59 2.34 -1.68
N THR A 63 -15.40 2.41 -0.37
CA THR A 63 -14.58 1.44 0.36
C THR A 63 -15.14 1.13 1.74
N MET A 64 -15.06 -0.12 2.17
CA MET A 64 -15.52 -0.57 3.48
C MET A 64 -14.50 -1.53 4.09
N PHE A 65 -14.26 -1.43 5.40
CA PHE A 65 -13.39 -2.36 6.12
C PHE A 65 -14.14 -3.67 6.42
N ASP A 66 -13.60 -4.80 5.97
CA ASP A 66 -14.13 -6.12 6.27
C ASP A 66 -13.40 -6.69 7.49
N GLN A 67 -14.09 -6.75 8.63
CA GLN A 67 -13.51 -7.24 9.89
C GLN A 67 -13.11 -8.72 9.84
N GLN A 68 -13.79 -9.55 9.04
CA GLN A 68 -13.47 -10.97 8.94
C GLN A 68 -12.19 -11.20 8.14
N LYS A 69 -12.01 -10.39 7.09
CA LYS A 69 -10.86 -10.43 6.20
C LYS A 69 -9.67 -9.64 6.73
N GLY A 70 -9.90 -8.57 7.49
CA GLY A 70 -8.86 -7.73 8.09
C GLY A 70 -8.27 -6.70 7.14
N PHE A 71 -8.96 -6.39 6.02
CA PHE A 71 -8.52 -5.41 5.03
C PHE A 71 -9.68 -4.67 4.39
N TRP A 72 -9.37 -3.58 3.69
CA TRP A 72 -10.34 -2.74 3.00
C TRP A 72 -10.81 -3.36 1.69
N CYS A 73 -12.12 -3.30 1.45
CA CYS A 73 -12.77 -3.81 0.24
C CYS A 73 -13.45 -2.68 -0.54
N GLN A 74 -13.54 -2.83 -1.86
CA GLN A 74 -14.33 -1.93 -2.68
C GLN A 74 -15.83 -2.18 -2.43
N LEU A 75 -16.59 -1.13 -2.15
CA LEU A 75 -18.05 -1.19 -2.09
C LEU A 75 -18.61 -1.11 -3.52
N LEU A 76 -19.49 -2.06 -3.86
CA LEU A 76 -20.24 -2.07 -5.11
C LEU A 76 -21.69 -1.67 -4.85
N GLU A 77 -22.45 -1.47 -5.92
CA GLU A 77 -23.90 -1.28 -5.86
C GLU A 77 -24.60 -2.50 -5.22
N GLU A 78 -25.75 -2.26 -4.59
CA GLU A 78 -26.55 -3.29 -3.91
C GLU A 78 -25.88 -3.96 -2.68
N GLY A 79 -24.93 -3.28 -2.03
CA GLY A 79 -24.30 -3.78 -0.80
C GLY A 79 -23.31 -4.93 -1.01
N LYS A 80 -22.99 -5.27 -2.27
CA LYS A 80 -21.95 -6.24 -2.60
C LYS A 80 -20.56 -5.62 -2.39
N THR A 81 -19.58 -6.43 -2.03
CA THR A 81 -18.19 -5.98 -1.87
C THR A 81 -17.26 -6.76 -2.79
N LYS A 82 -16.31 -6.06 -3.40
CA LYS A 82 -15.19 -6.66 -4.15
C LYS A 82 -13.90 -6.40 -3.38
N CYS A 83 -13.44 -7.43 -2.69
CA CYS A 83 -12.17 -7.46 -2.00
C CYS A 83 -11.09 -8.02 -2.94
N LEU A 84 -9.85 -7.54 -2.87
CA LEU A 84 -8.73 -8.16 -3.60
C LEU A 84 -8.49 -9.55 -3.01
N GLY A 85 -8.68 -10.57 -3.83
CA GLY A 85 -8.75 -11.97 -3.41
C GLY A 85 -7.39 -12.64 -3.36
N SER A 86 -6.52 -12.21 -2.45
CA SER A 86 -5.29 -12.93 -2.02
C SER A 86 -4.41 -12.11 -1.07
N GLU A 87 -4.58 -10.78 -0.99
CA GLU A 87 -3.82 -9.91 -0.09
C GLU A 87 -4.38 -9.91 1.35
N GLY A 88 -4.21 -11.04 2.03
CA GLY A 88 -4.66 -11.21 3.41
C GLY A 88 -4.78 -12.67 3.82
N GLN A 89 -3.96 -13.55 3.25
CA GLN A 89 -3.91 -14.94 3.69
C GLN A 89 -3.59 -14.95 5.19
N LYS A 90 -4.47 -15.56 5.99
CA LYS A 90 -4.24 -15.69 7.44
C LYS A 90 -3.14 -16.72 7.65
N TYR A 91 -1.90 -16.24 7.76
CA TYR A 91 -0.78 -17.08 8.15
C TYR A 91 -0.91 -17.43 9.65
N PRO A 92 -0.54 -18.65 10.05
CA PRO A 92 -0.35 -18.95 11.46
C PRO A 92 0.67 -17.97 12.06
N PRO A 93 0.58 -17.67 13.37
CA PRO A 93 1.59 -16.85 14.02
C PRO A 93 2.97 -17.49 13.85
N MET A 94 3.97 -16.67 13.53
CA MET A 94 5.36 -17.11 13.42
C MET A 94 5.84 -17.70 14.74
N GLU A 95 6.58 -18.81 14.66
CA GLU A 95 7.21 -19.43 15.82
C GLU A 95 8.17 -18.45 16.53
N PRO A 96 8.17 -18.38 17.88
CA PRO A 96 9.01 -17.45 18.64
C PRO A 96 10.52 -17.56 18.32
N GLU A 97 11.02 -18.78 18.13
CA GLU A 97 12.40 -19.11 17.83
C GLU A 97 12.80 -18.56 16.46
N ALA A 98 11.96 -18.80 15.44
CA ALA A 98 12.14 -18.26 14.10
C ALA A 98 12.12 -16.73 14.12
N ARG A 99 11.20 -16.12 14.89
CA ARG A 99 11.13 -14.67 15.06
C ARG A 99 12.40 -14.10 15.69
N SER A 100 12.92 -14.75 16.72
CA SER A 100 14.17 -14.35 17.40
C SER A 100 15.38 -14.45 16.45
N TYR A 101 15.50 -15.56 15.71
CA TYR A 101 16.54 -15.75 14.71
C TYR A 101 16.49 -14.67 13.64
N LEU A 102 15.32 -14.41 13.05
CA LEU A 102 15.15 -13.41 12.00
C LEU A 102 15.41 -11.98 12.50
N SER A 103 14.96 -11.63 13.71
CA SER A 103 15.24 -10.32 14.32
C SER A 103 16.75 -10.11 14.50
N ARG A 104 17.49 -11.15 14.92
CA ARG A 104 18.95 -11.09 15.02
C ARG A 104 19.64 -11.02 13.65
N TYR A 105 19.19 -11.85 12.70
CA TYR A 105 19.77 -11.93 11.36
C TYR A 105 19.62 -10.59 10.60
N TYR A 106 18.43 -9.99 10.62
CA TYR A 106 18.15 -8.75 9.91
C TYR A 106 18.62 -7.49 10.65
N ARG A 107 19.27 -7.60 11.80
CA ARG A 107 19.64 -6.46 12.64
C ARG A 107 20.48 -5.42 11.90
N GLU A 108 21.62 -5.83 11.34
CA GLU A 108 22.52 -4.91 10.64
C GLU A 108 21.86 -4.35 9.37
N HIS A 109 21.08 -5.19 8.67
CA HIS A 109 20.31 -4.77 7.51
C HIS A 109 19.27 -3.70 7.85
N ASN A 110 18.60 -3.82 9.00
CA ASN A 110 17.62 -2.85 9.49
C ASN A 110 18.29 -1.52 9.89
N ILE A 111 19.50 -1.58 10.46
CA ILE A 111 20.30 -0.38 10.74
C ILE A 111 20.67 0.33 9.44
N ASP A 112 21.17 -0.38 8.44
CA ASP A 112 21.55 0.22 7.17
C ASP A 112 20.34 0.74 6.38
N LEU A 113 19.20 0.05 6.45
CA LEU A 113 17.93 0.54 5.94
C LEU A 113 17.53 1.86 6.62
N SER A 114 17.68 1.97 7.95
CA SER A 114 17.35 3.20 8.67
C SER A 114 18.22 4.39 8.21
N LYS A 115 19.53 4.16 7.98
CA LYS A 115 20.46 5.17 7.46
C LYS A 115 20.07 5.56 6.03
N LEU A 116 19.70 4.60 5.19
CA LEU A 116 19.27 4.84 3.81
C LEU A 116 17.99 5.69 3.77
N LEU A 117 16.97 5.31 4.55
CA LEU A 117 15.71 6.07 4.62
C LEU A 117 15.96 7.51 5.08
N HIS A 118 16.84 7.69 6.08
CA HIS A 118 17.23 9.02 6.53
C HIS A 118 17.90 9.85 5.43
N ARG A 119 18.85 9.26 4.67
CA ARG A 119 19.50 9.92 3.53
C ARG A 119 18.50 10.30 2.42
N LEU A 120 17.45 9.51 2.24
CA LEU A 120 16.38 9.76 1.27
C LEU A 120 15.31 10.73 1.78
N GLY A 121 15.43 11.24 3.02
CA GLY A 121 14.43 12.11 3.63
C GLY A 121 13.09 11.42 3.89
N GLN A 122 13.06 10.09 3.96
CA GLN A 122 11.85 9.30 4.20
C GLN A 122 11.66 9.06 5.71
N PRO A 123 10.41 9.12 6.21
CA PRO A 123 10.14 8.81 7.61
C PRO A 123 10.42 7.32 7.90
N LEU A 124 10.95 7.03 9.08
CA LEU A 124 11.15 5.64 9.50
C LEU A 124 9.79 4.98 9.81
N PRO A 125 9.49 3.80 9.21
CA PRO A 125 8.30 3.03 9.54
C PRO A 125 8.22 2.66 11.04
N SER A 126 7.00 2.55 11.58
CA SER A 126 6.77 2.18 12.99
C SER A 126 7.43 0.84 13.36
N TRP A 127 7.22 -0.20 12.55
CA TRP A 127 7.80 -1.52 12.79
C TRP A 127 9.33 -1.49 12.89
N LEU A 128 9.98 -0.66 12.06
CA LEU A 128 11.44 -0.54 12.05
C LEU A 128 11.93 0.20 13.29
N ARG A 129 11.21 1.25 13.72
CA ARG A 129 11.50 1.95 14.97
C ARG A 129 11.37 1.02 16.17
N GLU A 130 10.30 0.24 16.23
CA GLU A 130 10.06 -0.72 17.32
C GLU A 130 11.13 -1.83 17.34
N GLU A 131 11.48 -2.42 16.20
CA GLU A 131 12.52 -3.45 16.12
C GLU A 131 13.90 -2.90 16.54
N LEU A 132 14.23 -1.65 16.19
CA LEU A 132 15.47 -1.01 16.62
C LEU A 132 15.44 -0.53 18.09
N GLN A 133 14.25 -0.28 18.66
CA GLN A 133 14.06 0.13 20.05
C GLN A 133 14.09 -1.01 21.06
N LYS A 134 13.92 -2.28 20.64
CA LYS A 134 14.08 -3.47 21.50
C LYS A 134 15.51 -3.67 22.04
N ILE A 135 16.34 -2.63 21.95
CA ILE A 135 17.76 -2.55 22.29
C ILE A 135 17.96 -1.67 23.55
N SER A 136 16.99 -1.67 24.47
CA SER A 136 17.17 -1.17 25.84
C SER A 136 16.93 -2.31 26.82
#